data_AF-A0A5Z1F6H2-F1
#
_entry.id   AF-A0A5Z1F6H2-F1
#
_cell.length_a   1.000
_cell.length_b   1.000
_cell.length_c   1.000
_cell.angle_alpha   90.00
_cell.angle_beta   90.00
_cell.angle_gamma   90.00
#
_symmetry.space_group_name_H-M   'P 1'
#
loop_
_entity.id
_entity.type
_entity.pdbx_description
1 polymer ?
#
loop_
_entity_poly.entity_id
_entity_poly.type
_entity_poly.pdbx_seq_one_letter_code
_entity_poly.pdbx_strand_id
1 'polypeptide(L)'
;QIFDENIKDVEEINGEILIKSLDFNQKVPLKIFGYGFIKFFNYICALVSNEANYILIDEIENGLHYKTTKKLIESLIELSRKNNIQMFISTHSLEFLSSVEKVANEKEFKDLGVFNIYRYKENVYCKHYQSEQLKDLLNNGIELRR
;
A
#
# COMPACT_ATOMS: atom_id res chain seq x y z
N GLN A 1 -9.07 11.97 6.94
CA GLN A 1 -8.93 11.98 5.46
C GLN A 1 -8.17 10.72 5.05
N ILE A 2 -8.63 10.01 4.00
CA ILE A 2 -8.16 8.67 3.58
C ILE A 2 -7.02 8.74 2.54
N PHE A 3 -6.53 9.91 2.14
CA PHE A 3 -5.47 9.98 1.11
C PHE A 3 -4.26 10.74 1.63
N ASP A 4 -4.11 12.00 1.26
CA ASP A 4 -3.05 12.87 1.75
C ASP A 4 -3.69 14.17 2.24
N GLU A 5 -3.28 14.63 3.41
CA GLU A 5 -3.85 15.81 4.09
C GLU A 5 -3.57 17.12 3.36
N ASN A 6 -2.52 17.14 2.54
CA ASN A 6 -2.16 18.26 1.68
C ASN A 6 -3.12 18.39 0.50
N ILE A 7 -3.84 17.33 0.13
CA ILE A 7 -4.75 17.31 -1.01
C ILE A 7 -6.13 17.77 -0.55
N LYS A 8 -6.66 18.82 -1.19
CA LYS A 8 -7.94 19.44 -0.81
C LYS A 8 -9.07 19.11 -1.77
N ASP A 9 -8.75 18.90 -3.04
CA ASP A 9 -9.75 18.62 -4.08
C ASP A 9 -9.10 17.92 -5.27
N VAL A 10 -9.89 17.11 -5.97
CA VAL A 10 -9.52 16.40 -7.20
C VAL A 10 -10.66 16.57 -8.18
N GLU A 11 -10.36 17.08 -9.37
CA GLU A 11 -11.36 17.32 -10.42
C GLU A 11 -10.83 16.81 -11.76
N GLU A 12 -11.71 16.20 -12.55
CA GLU A 12 -11.42 15.88 -13.95
C GLU A 12 -11.98 16.99 -14.84
N ILE A 13 -11.14 17.62 -15.66
CA ILE A 13 -11.55 18.60 -16.66
C ILE A 13 -11.02 18.16 -18.02
N ASN A 14 -11.92 17.89 -18.97
CA ASN A 14 -11.58 17.48 -20.34
C ASN A 14 -10.61 16.28 -20.41
N GLY A 15 -10.78 15.28 -19.53
CA GLY A 15 -9.91 14.10 -19.46
C GLY A 15 -8.57 14.32 -18.73
N GLU A 16 -8.34 15.50 -18.17
CA GLU A 16 -7.17 15.77 -17.33
C GLU A 16 -7.56 15.84 -15.84
N ILE A 17 -6.85 15.08 -15.02
CA ILE A 17 -7.00 15.10 -13.56
C ILE A 17 -6.21 16.27 -13.00
N LEU A 18 -6.90 17.22 -12.39
CA LEU A 18 -6.35 18.39 -11.73
C LEU A 18 -6.51 18.25 -10.21
N ILE A 19 -5.45 18.58 -9.49
CA ILE A 19 -5.40 18.47 -8.03
C ILE A 19 -5.21 19.84 -7.40
N LYS A 20 -6.05 20.15 -6.41
CA LYS A 20 -5.83 21.25 -5.48
C LYS A 20 -5.06 20.72 -4.27
N SER A 21 -3.86 21.23 -4.01
CA SER A 21 -3.12 20.94 -2.79
C SER A 21 -2.76 22.21 -2.02
N LEU A 22 -2.23 22.06 -0.80
CA LEU A 22 -1.69 23.18 -0.02
C LEU A 22 -0.39 23.76 -0.60
N ASP A 23 0.32 22.99 -1.44
CA ASP A 23 1.61 23.38 -2.01
C ASP A 23 1.48 24.29 -3.24
N PHE A 24 0.30 24.33 -3.86
CA PHE A 24 0.04 25.09 -5.07
C PHE A 24 -1.13 26.06 -4.87
N ASN A 25 -0.96 27.30 -5.33
CA ASN A 25 -2.02 28.33 -5.28
C ASN A 25 -3.21 28.04 -6.21
N GLN A 26 -3.01 27.17 -7.20
CA GLN A 26 -4.01 26.80 -8.21
C GLN A 26 -4.06 25.29 -8.38
N LYS A 27 -5.14 24.78 -9.00
CA LYS A 27 -5.20 23.38 -9.38
C LYS A 27 -4.10 23.08 -10.40
N VAL A 28 -3.36 22.00 -10.19
CA VAL A 28 -2.27 21.58 -11.06
C VAL A 28 -2.53 20.17 -11.60
N PRO A 29 -2.10 19.84 -12.83
CA PRO A 29 -2.24 18.48 -13.35
C PRO A 29 -1.58 17.43 -12.45
N LEU A 30 -2.21 16.27 -12.30
CA LEU A 30 -1.68 15.11 -11.56
C LEU A 30 -0.25 14.75 -11.99
N LYS A 31 0.07 14.94 -13.27
CA LYS A 31 1.39 14.66 -13.87
C LYS A 31 2.53 15.50 -13.27
N ILE A 32 2.24 16.60 -12.58
CA ILE A 32 3.24 17.42 -11.88
C ILE A 32 3.69 16.76 -10.57
N PHE A 33 2.88 15.88 -10.00
CA PHE A 33 3.23 15.17 -8.78
C PHE A 33 4.26 14.06 -9.06
N GLY A 34 5.05 13.73 -8.04
CA GLY A 34 6.03 12.65 -8.14
C GLY A 34 5.38 11.29 -8.39
N TYR A 35 6.14 10.39 -9.02
CA TYR A 35 5.67 9.05 -9.39
C TYR A 35 5.02 8.27 -8.24
N GLY A 36 5.59 8.32 -7.02
CA GLY A 36 5.03 7.66 -5.84
C GLY A 36 3.65 8.18 -5.45
N PHE A 37 3.40 9.48 -5.61
CA PHE A 37 2.08 10.07 -5.36
C PHE A 37 1.07 9.62 -6.42
N ILE A 38 1.47 9.62 -7.70
CA ILE A 38 0.61 9.13 -8.80
C ILE A 38 0.24 7.65 -8.59
N LYS A 39 1.20 6.81 -8.16
CA LYS A 39 0.93 5.42 -7.77
C LYS A 39 -0.09 5.32 -6.63
N PHE A 40 0.14 6.05 -5.55
CA PHE A 40 -0.79 6.07 -4.41
C PHE A 40 -2.20 6.51 -4.85
N PHE A 41 -2.28 7.58 -5.64
CA PHE A 41 -3.55 8.08 -6.20
C PHE A 41 -4.28 6.99 -6.98
N ASN A 42 -3.58 6.28 -7.88
CA ASN A 42 -4.16 5.20 -8.66
C ASN A 42 -4.67 4.04 -7.79
N TYR A 43 -3.94 3.65 -6.74
CA TYR A 43 -4.41 2.62 -5.80
C TYR A 43 -5.70 3.04 -5.10
N ILE A 44 -5.80 4.30 -4.67
CA ILE A 44 -7.02 4.82 -4.05
C ILE A 44 -8.17 4.86 -5.05
N CYS A 45 -7.94 5.31 -6.28
CA CYS A 45 -8.98 5.30 -7.31
C CYS A 45 -9.51 3.89 -7.58
N ALA A 46 -8.63 2.89 -7.70
CA ALA A 46 -9.03 1.49 -7.89
C ALA A 46 -9.85 0.94 -6.72
N LEU A 47 -9.50 1.31 -5.48
CA LEU A 47 -10.26 0.91 -4.30
C LEU A 47 -11.61 1.64 -4.21
N VAL A 48 -11.65 2.93 -4.52
CA VAL A 48 -12.85 3.77 -4.41
C VAL A 48 -13.87 3.49 -5.51
N SER A 49 -13.41 3.16 -6.74
CA SER A 49 -14.33 2.76 -7.82
C SER A 49 -15.15 1.53 -7.44
N ASN A 50 -14.59 0.66 -6.59
CA ASN A 50 -15.23 -0.55 -6.07
C ASN A 50 -15.78 -1.46 -7.19
N GLU A 51 -15.07 -1.50 -8.32
CA GLU A 51 -15.45 -2.31 -9.49
C GLU A 51 -14.88 -3.74 -9.43
N ALA A 52 -14.05 -4.04 -8.42
CA ALA A 52 -13.35 -5.31 -8.29
C ALA A 52 -13.45 -5.88 -6.87
N ASN A 53 -13.64 -7.19 -6.77
CA ASN A 53 -13.62 -7.91 -5.49
C ASN A 53 -12.19 -8.14 -4.96
N TYR A 54 -11.18 -8.06 -5.85
CA TYR A 54 -9.79 -8.26 -5.51
C TYR A 54 -8.87 -7.34 -6.31
N ILE A 55 -7.74 -6.95 -5.70
CA ILE A 55 -6.69 -6.12 -6.31
C ILE A 55 -5.34 -6.81 -6.12
N LEU A 56 -4.53 -6.83 -7.17
CA LEU A 56 -3.15 -7.33 -7.15
C LEU A 56 -2.19 -6.16 -7.35
N ILE A 57 -1.26 -5.96 -6.42
CA ILE A 57 -0.25 -4.91 -6.47
C ILE A 57 1.12 -5.55 -6.41
N ASP A 58 1.88 -5.42 -7.50
CA ASP A 58 3.25 -5.91 -7.56
C ASP A 58 4.23 -4.81 -7.11
N GLU A 59 5.22 -5.19 -6.31
CA GLU A 59 6.30 -4.34 -5.79
C GLU A 59 5.77 -2.98 -5.28
N ILE A 60 4.88 -3.03 -4.29
CA ILE A 60 4.14 -1.85 -3.85
C ILE A 60 5.05 -0.69 -3.40
N GLU A 61 6.20 -1.01 -2.81
CA GLU A 61 7.18 -0.05 -2.31
C GLU A 61 7.89 0.73 -3.42
N ASN A 62 7.89 0.23 -4.66
CA ASN A 62 8.69 0.80 -5.73
C ASN A 62 8.23 2.21 -6.09
N GLY A 63 9.10 3.19 -5.84
CA GLY A 63 8.86 4.61 -6.09
C GLY A 63 8.06 5.33 -5.00
N LEU A 64 7.74 4.66 -3.89
CA LEU A 64 7.10 5.29 -2.73
C LEU A 64 8.15 5.97 -1.84
N HIS A 65 7.82 7.17 -1.38
CA HIS A 65 8.63 7.87 -0.39
C HIS A 65 8.20 7.42 1.01
N TYR A 66 9.15 7.18 1.92
CA TYR A 66 8.87 6.62 3.25
C TYR A 66 7.78 7.38 4.04
N LYS A 67 7.68 8.70 3.84
CA LYS A 67 6.67 9.58 4.47
C LYS A 67 5.24 9.20 4.07
N THR A 68 5.03 8.72 2.84
CA THR A 68 3.69 8.37 2.34
C THR A 68 3.34 6.91 2.61
N THR A 69 4.31 6.04 2.90
CA THR A 69 4.10 4.59 3.12
C THR A 69 3.09 4.30 4.24
N LYS A 70 3.25 4.91 5.43
CA LYS A 70 2.31 4.70 6.54
C LYS A 70 0.89 5.07 6.12
N LYS A 71 0.75 6.25 5.50
CA LYS A 71 -0.54 6.77 5.09
C LYS A 71 -1.19 5.90 4.01
N LEU A 72 -0.41 5.44 3.04
CA LEU A 72 -0.85 4.47 2.05
C LEU A 72 -1.42 3.23 2.73
N ILE A 73 -0.65 2.58 3.60
CA ILE A 73 -1.08 1.33 4.27
C ILE A 73 -2.37 1.54 5.07
N GLU A 74 -2.48 2.63 5.84
CA GLU A 74 -3.72 2.98 6.55
C GLU A 74 -4.91 3.08 5.61
N SER A 75 -4.70 3.73 4.47
CA SER A 75 -5.75 3.99 3.46
C SER A 75 -6.16 2.71 2.74
N LEU A 76 -5.20 1.84 2.41
CA LEU A 76 -5.45 0.53 1.83
C LEU A 76 -6.28 -0.34 2.77
N ILE A 77 -5.89 -0.43 4.06
CA ILE A 77 -6.63 -1.20 5.06
C ILE A 77 -8.06 -0.65 5.25
N GLU A 78 -8.21 0.66 5.38
CA GLU A 78 -9.50 1.30 5.59
C GLU A 78 -10.45 1.07 4.42
N LEU A 79 -9.98 1.29 3.18
CA LEU A 79 -10.80 1.13 1.99
C LEU A 79 -11.07 -0.33 1.66
N SER A 80 -10.10 -1.23 1.85
CA SER A 80 -10.30 -2.68 1.68
C SER A 80 -11.43 -3.17 2.58
N ARG A 81 -11.44 -2.77 3.86
CA ARG A 81 -12.53 -3.13 4.78
C ARG A 81 -13.86 -2.50 4.37
N LYS A 82 -13.85 -1.21 4.03
CA LYS A 82 -15.07 -0.46 3.70
C LYS A 82 -15.76 -1.02 2.45
N ASN A 83 -14.96 -1.41 1.47
CA ASN A 83 -15.45 -1.82 0.15
C ASN A 83 -15.46 -3.35 -0.03
N ASN A 84 -15.04 -4.11 1.00
CA ASN A 84 -14.95 -5.57 0.97
C ASN A 84 -14.08 -6.10 -0.19
N ILE A 85 -12.89 -5.50 -0.34
CA ILE A 85 -11.93 -5.82 -1.40
C ILE A 85 -10.74 -6.58 -0.82
N GLN A 86 -10.43 -7.76 -1.37
CA GLN A 86 -9.24 -8.52 -0.99
C GLN A 86 -8.01 -8.01 -1.74
N MET A 87 -6.92 -7.74 -1.03
CA MET A 87 -5.68 -7.25 -1.65
C MET A 87 -4.59 -8.31 -1.59
N PHE A 88 -3.92 -8.53 -2.73
CA PHE A 88 -2.70 -9.34 -2.84
C PHE A 88 -1.55 -8.41 -3.19
N ILE A 89 -0.57 -8.32 -2.31
CA ILE A 89 0.52 -7.36 -2.42
C ILE A 89 1.84 -8.11 -2.38
N SER A 90 2.70 -7.91 -3.37
CA SER A 90 4.08 -8.39 -3.33
C SER A 90 5.01 -7.27 -2.86
N THR A 91 6.06 -7.65 -2.13
CA THR A 91 7.09 -6.74 -1.64
C THR A 91 8.38 -7.51 -1.39
N HIS A 92 9.51 -6.87 -1.65
CA HIS A 92 10.83 -7.33 -1.23
C HIS A 92 11.37 -6.50 -0.05
N SER A 93 10.61 -5.50 0.41
CA SER A 93 10.99 -4.57 1.45
C SER A 93 10.57 -5.03 2.85
N LEU A 94 11.55 -5.39 3.67
CA LEU A 94 11.33 -5.61 5.10
C LEU A 94 10.84 -4.34 5.82
N GLU A 95 11.23 -3.16 5.34
CA GLU A 95 10.76 -1.88 5.89
C GLU A 95 9.28 -1.65 5.62
N PHE A 96 8.82 -2.00 4.41
CA PHE A 96 7.41 -1.96 4.08
C PHE A 96 6.64 -2.95 4.95
N LEU A 97 7.12 -4.19 5.06
CA LEU A 97 6.48 -5.23 5.89
C LEU A 97 6.43 -4.83 7.38
N SER A 98 7.48 -4.17 7.89
CA SER A 98 7.50 -3.62 9.25
C SER A 98 6.50 -2.48 9.43
N SER A 99 6.31 -1.66 8.41
CA SER A 99 5.28 -0.61 8.42
C SER A 99 3.88 -1.21 8.40
N VAL A 100 3.67 -2.30 7.65
CA VAL A 100 2.40 -3.04 7.63
C VAL A 100 2.12 -3.63 9.01
N GLU A 101 3.08 -4.31 9.64
CA GLU A 101 2.93 -4.86 10.99
C GLU A 101 2.50 -3.80 12.00
N LYS A 102 3.18 -2.65 11.98
CA LYS A 102 2.88 -1.55 12.90
C LYS A 102 1.48 -0.99 12.68
N VAL A 103 1.10 -0.69 11.44
CA VAL A 103 -0.21 -0.12 11.13
C VAL A 103 -1.32 -1.13 11.37
N ALA A 104 -1.12 -2.40 11.03
CA ALA A 104 -2.08 -3.47 11.28
C ALA A 104 -2.37 -3.60 12.78
N ASN A 105 -1.33 -3.58 13.62
CA ASN A 105 -1.49 -3.56 15.08
C ASN A 105 -2.19 -2.29 15.58
N GLU A 106 -1.79 -1.09 15.12
CA GLU A 106 -2.42 0.19 15.50
C GLU A 106 -3.92 0.24 15.14
N LYS A 107 -4.33 -0.46 14.07
CA LYS A 107 -5.72 -0.50 13.57
C LYS A 107 -6.50 -1.75 14.00
N GLU A 108 -5.91 -2.61 14.83
CA GLU A 108 -6.44 -3.92 15.21
C GLU A 108 -6.87 -4.76 13.98
N PHE A 109 -6.13 -4.65 12.89
CA PHE A 109 -6.39 -5.35 11.64
C PHE A 109 -5.74 -6.73 11.66
N LYS A 110 -6.54 -7.77 11.86
CA LYS A 110 -6.09 -9.17 11.94
C LYS A 110 -6.25 -9.96 10.64
N ASP A 111 -6.95 -9.40 9.65
CA ASP A 111 -7.17 -10.05 8.35
C ASP A 111 -5.96 -9.83 7.43
N LEU A 112 -4.80 -10.30 7.89
CA LEU A 112 -3.51 -10.15 7.23
C LEU A 112 -2.78 -11.50 7.22
N GLY A 113 -2.51 -12.01 6.03
CA GLY A 113 -1.65 -13.17 5.80
C GLY A 113 -0.38 -12.77 5.07
N VAL A 114 0.77 -13.31 5.51
CA VAL A 114 2.07 -13.07 4.87
C VAL A 114 2.62 -14.38 4.35
N PHE A 115 2.97 -14.40 3.07
CA PHE A 115 3.53 -15.56 2.39
C PHE A 115 4.97 -15.24 1.99
N ASN A 116 5.93 -15.84 2.69
CA ASN A 116 7.34 -15.76 2.29
C ASN A 116 7.64 -16.84 1.26
N ILE A 117 7.95 -16.44 0.04
CA ILE A 117 8.28 -17.33 -1.07
C ILE A 117 9.78 -17.25 -1.32
N TYR A 118 10.47 -18.39 -1.29
CA TYR A 118 11.92 -18.46 -1.46
C TYR A 118 12.32 -19.71 -2.24
N ARG A 119 13.49 -19.66 -2.90
CA ARG A 119 14.06 -20.79 -3.64
C ARG A 119 15.17 -21.42 -2.81
N TYR A 120 15.13 -22.74 -2.67
CA TYR A 120 16.22 -23.51 -2.07
C TYR A 120 16.56 -24.70 -2.96
N LYS A 121 17.79 -24.70 -3.51
CA LYS A 121 18.21 -25.58 -4.62
C LYS A 121 17.27 -25.39 -5.83
N GLU A 122 16.79 -26.47 -6.42
CA GLU A 122 15.88 -26.46 -7.57
C GLU A 122 14.39 -26.33 -7.21
N ASN A 123 14.06 -26.16 -5.92
CA ASN A 123 12.69 -26.13 -5.44
C ASN A 123 12.27 -24.74 -4.93
N VAL A 124 10.99 -24.42 -5.11
CA VAL A 124 10.34 -23.23 -4.54
C VAL A 124 9.57 -23.64 -3.30
N TYR A 125 9.75 -22.89 -2.21
CA TYR A 125 9.10 -23.09 -0.94
C TYR A 125 8.27 -21.86 -0.57
N CYS A 126 7.22 -22.08 0.20
CA CYS A 126 6.38 -21.02 0.74
C CYS A 126 6.16 -21.26 2.24
N LYS A 127 6.44 -20.25 3.07
CA LYS A 127 6.08 -20.21 4.48
C LYS A 127 4.95 -19.20 4.68
N HIS A 128 3.89 -19.61 5.36
CA HIS A 128 2.75 -18.77 5.70
C HIS A 128 2.82 -18.30 7.15
N TYR A 129 2.54 -17.02 7.37
CA TYR A 129 2.51 -16.37 8.67
C TYR A 129 1.21 -15.59 8.82
N GLN A 130 0.58 -15.75 9.97
CA GLN A 130 -0.56 -14.93 10.40
C GLN A 130 -0.09 -13.56 10.92
N SER A 131 -1.01 -12.61 11.00
CA SER A 131 -0.75 -11.26 11.50
C SER A 131 0.00 -11.24 12.84
N GLU A 132 -0.36 -12.09 13.80
CA GLU A 132 0.26 -12.14 15.14
C GLU A 132 1.72 -12.60 15.11
N GLN A 133 2.10 -13.38 14.09
CA GLN A 133 3.45 -13.94 13.94
C GLN A 133 4.40 -12.97 13.23
N LEU A 134 3.86 -11.90 12.64
CA LEU A 134 4.64 -10.98 11.81
C LEU A 134 5.72 -10.24 12.61
N LYS A 135 5.42 -9.88 13.85
CA LYS A 135 6.39 -9.23 14.74
C LYS A 135 7.62 -10.10 15.01
N ASP A 136 7.38 -11.37 15.35
CA ASP A 136 8.44 -12.34 15.64
C ASP A 136 9.25 -12.65 14.38
N LEU A 137 8.59 -12.73 13.23
CA LEU A 137 9.23 -12.92 11.93
C LEU A 137 10.21 -11.77 11.60
N LEU A 138 9.78 -10.52 11.78
CA LEU A 138 10.60 -9.34 11.51
C LEU A 138 11.79 -9.23 12.47
N ASN A 139 11.60 -9.56 13.75
CA ASN A 139 12.67 -9.56 14.75
C ASN A 139 13.73 -10.64 14.48
N ASN A 140 13.31 -11.79 13.96
CA ASN A 140 14.17 -12.92 13.61
C ASN A 140 14.71 -12.85 12.17
N GLY A 141 14.76 -11.65 11.56
CA GLY A 141 14.89 -11.34 10.12
C GLY A 141 16.02 -11.98 9.28
N ILE A 142 16.72 -12.97 9.80
CA ILE A 142 17.72 -13.80 9.12
C ILE A 142 17.07 -14.92 8.28
N GLU A 143 15.85 -15.40 8.61
CA GLU A 143 15.20 -16.50 7.86
C GLU A 143 14.42 -16.08 6.61
N LEU A 144 14.09 -14.79 6.44
CA LEU A 144 13.38 -14.30 5.25
C LEU A 144 14.28 -14.18 4.01
N ARG A 145 15.60 -14.24 4.18
CA ARG A 145 16.60 -14.02 3.12
C ARG A 145 17.50 -15.23 2.86
N ARG A 146 17.12 -16.43 3.33
CA ARG A 146 17.88 -17.67 3.10
C ARG A 146 17.15 -18.65 2.19
#